data_AF-A0A178MM08-F1
#
_entry.id   AF-A0A178MM08-F1
#
_cell.length_a   1.000
_cell.length_b   1.000
_cell.length_c   1.000
_cell.angle_alpha   90.00
_cell.angle_beta   90.00
_cell.angle_gamma   90.00
#
_symmetry.space_group_name_H-M   'P 1'
#
loop_
_entity.id
_entity.type
_entity.pdbx_description
1 polymer ?
#
loop_
_entity_poly.entity_id
_entity_poly.type
_entity_poly.pdbx_seq_one_letter_code
_entity_poly.pdbx_strand_id
1 'polypeptide(L)'
;MDDLLYIGALGAPFGVRGQIKLHSISSHPEYLIRHLRTVFIGPKRIPHQVTRLFLHKPGLLIIQLQSVTDRDAAADLRGAEVYIAAADAAPLAADEFFYHDLIGLQAVTETGDAIGEVREILETGAGEIAVIARNGRPDALVPMVRDFIIAIDLVGRQLVIRPIDGLLD
;
A
#
# COMPACT_ATOMS: atom_id res chain seq x y z
N MET A 1 -7.50 -19.62 3.44
CA MET A 1 -6.10 -19.81 3.87
C MET A 1 -5.58 -18.40 4.01
N ASP A 2 -5.40 -17.95 5.25
CA ASP A 2 -5.22 -16.52 5.51
C ASP A 2 -3.82 -16.12 5.04
N ASP A 3 -3.75 -15.38 3.93
CA ASP A 3 -2.50 -14.81 3.47
C ASP A 3 -1.97 -13.85 4.55
N LEU A 4 -0.74 -14.10 5.00
CA LEU A 4 -0.07 -13.30 6.00
C LEU A 4 0.94 -12.38 5.33
N LEU A 5 0.85 -11.09 5.61
CA LEU A 5 1.75 -10.07 5.07
C LEU A 5 2.81 -9.70 6.09
N TYR A 6 4.07 -9.71 5.69
CA TYR A 6 5.18 -9.23 6.51
C TYR A 6 5.09 -7.71 6.67
N ILE A 7 5.15 -7.21 7.90
CA ILE A 7 5.09 -5.77 8.19
C ILE A 7 6.32 -5.23 8.91
N GLY A 8 7.25 -6.10 9.32
CA GLY A 8 8.44 -5.68 10.04
C GLY A 8 8.96 -6.69 11.05
N ALA A 9 9.91 -6.26 11.88
CA ALA A 9 10.52 -7.10 12.90
C ALA A 9 10.57 -6.39 14.26
N LEU A 10 10.51 -7.20 15.32
CA LEU A 10 10.64 -6.73 16.69
C LEU A 10 12.09 -6.40 17.04
N GLY A 11 12.28 -5.27 17.71
CA GLY A 11 13.56 -4.75 18.15
C GLY A 11 13.75 -4.90 19.67
N ALA A 12 14.46 -3.94 20.26
CA ALA A 12 14.70 -3.93 21.70
C ALA A 12 13.43 -3.60 22.50
N PRO A 13 13.33 -4.07 23.76
CA PRO A 13 12.29 -3.62 24.68
C PRO A 13 12.27 -2.10 24.84
N PHE A 14 11.07 -1.57 25.04
CA PHE A 14 10.80 -0.16 25.29
C PHE A 14 10.22 0.00 26.71
N GLY A 15 11.04 0.49 27.65
CA GLY A 15 10.66 0.55 29.07
C GLY A 15 10.62 -0.82 29.75
N VAL A 16 9.75 -0.95 30.75
CA VAL A 16 9.66 -2.11 31.66
C VAL A 16 8.31 -2.84 31.65
N ARG A 17 7.32 -2.32 30.94
CA ARG A 17 5.93 -2.84 30.93
C ARG A 17 5.61 -3.71 29.72
N GLY A 18 6.61 -4.44 29.21
CA GLY A 18 6.42 -5.35 28.06
C GLY A 18 6.21 -4.69 26.71
N GLN A 19 6.51 -3.39 26.57
CA GLN A 19 6.45 -2.73 25.26
C GLN A 19 7.70 -3.06 24.45
N ILE A 20 7.53 -3.19 23.13
CA ILE A 20 8.58 -3.63 22.22
C ILE A 20 8.65 -2.64 21.05
N LYS A 21 9.85 -2.36 20.56
CA LYS A 21 10.04 -1.64 19.30
C LYS A 21 9.62 -2.54 18.14
N LEU A 22 8.82 -2.02 17.22
CA LEU A 22 8.51 -2.66 15.94
C LEU A 22 9.08 -1.80 14.81
N HIS A 23 10.10 -2.33 14.13
CA HIS A 23 10.66 -1.73 12.92
C HIS A 23 9.74 -2.05 11.75
N SER A 24 8.83 -1.13 11.45
CA SER A 24 7.76 -1.31 10.48
C SER A 24 8.21 -0.88 9.09
N ILE A 25 7.90 -1.70 8.09
CA ILE A 25 8.08 -1.35 6.66
C ILE A 25 6.81 -0.78 6.04
N SER A 26 5.69 -0.76 6.76
CA SER A 26 4.43 -0.21 6.26
C SER A 26 4.53 1.29 5.99
N SER A 27 4.07 1.70 4.81
CA SER A 27 3.85 3.10 4.40
C SER A 27 2.63 3.75 5.07
N HIS A 28 1.78 2.97 5.75
CA HIS A 28 0.52 3.42 6.36
C HIS A 28 0.47 3.14 7.89
N PRO A 29 1.43 3.66 8.69
CA PRO A 29 1.50 3.36 10.13
C PRO A 29 0.26 3.83 10.91
N GLU A 30 -0.35 4.94 10.49
CA GLU A 30 -1.58 5.48 11.07
C GLU A 30 -2.77 4.52 10.95
N TYR A 31 -2.85 3.77 9.84
CA TYR A 31 -3.87 2.74 9.65
C TYR A 31 -3.65 1.59 10.63
N LEU A 32 -2.42 1.07 10.70
CA LEU A 32 -2.06 -0.01 11.63
C LEU A 32 -2.40 0.37 13.08
N ILE A 33 -2.05 1.59 13.51
CA ILE A 33 -2.33 2.07 14.86
C ILE A 33 -3.83 2.02 15.18
N ARG A 34 -4.69 2.38 14.23
CA ARG A 34 -6.14 2.40 14.43
C ARG A 34 -6.78 1.02 14.35
N HIS A 35 -6.34 0.18 13.42
CA HIS A 35 -7.09 -1.02 13.02
C HIS A 35 -6.46 -2.34 13.48
N LEU A 36 -5.14 -2.38 13.69
CA LEU A 36 -4.47 -3.64 13.99
C LEU A 36 -4.83 -4.14 15.39
N ARG A 37 -5.33 -5.37 15.49
CA ARG A 37 -5.71 -6.03 16.76
C ARG A 37 -4.97 -7.33 17.02
N THR A 38 -4.51 -7.99 15.96
CA THR A 38 -3.78 -9.25 16.06
C THR A 38 -2.54 -9.17 15.16
N VAL A 39 -1.43 -9.70 15.66
CA VAL A 39 -0.21 -9.90 14.87
C VAL A 39 0.24 -11.35 14.99
N PHE A 40 0.92 -11.85 13.97
CA PHE A 40 1.49 -13.19 13.96
C PHE A 40 3.01 -13.08 14.03
N ILE A 41 3.63 -13.73 15.00
CA ILE A 41 5.05 -13.49 15.35
C ILE A 41 5.87 -14.76 15.13
N GLY A 42 7.06 -14.58 14.56
CA GLY A 42 8.08 -15.61 14.39
C GLY A 42 7.75 -16.65 13.30
N PRO A 43 8.60 -17.67 13.14
CA PRO A 43 8.49 -18.65 12.04
C PRO A 43 7.23 -19.51 12.13
N LYS A 44 6.71 -19.73 13.34
CA LYS A 44 5.47 -20.48 13.58
C LYS A 44 4.21 -19.63 13.43
N ARG A 45 4.35 -18.33 13.13
CA ARG A 45 3.24 -17.36 12.95
C ARG A 45 2.26 -17.44 14.12
N ILE A 46 2.77 -17.36 15.34
CA ILE A 46 1.93 -17.49 16.54
C ILE A 46 1.11 -16.20 16.70
N PRO A 47 -0.22 -16.25 16.85
CA PRO A 47 -1.05 -15.07 17.00
C PRO A 47 -0.89 -14.43 18.39
N HIS A 48 -0.79 -13.10 18.43
CA HIS A 48 -0.77 -12.29 19.63
C HIS A 48 -1.75 -11.12 19.51
N GLN A 49 -2.53 -10.88 20.57
CA GLN A 49 -3.40 -9.70 20.65
C GLN A 49 -2.59 -8.44 20.95
N VAL A 50 -2.84 -7.38 20.18
CA VAL A 50 -2.24 -6.06 20.34
C VAL A 50 -3.11 -5.23 21.28
N THR A 51 -2.55 -4.85 22.43
CA THR A 51 -3.24 -4.00 23.42
C THR A 51 -2.93 -2.52 23.24
N ARG A 52 -1.76 -2.21 22.67
CA ARG A 52 -1.37 -0.83 22.36
C ARG A 52 -0.43 -0.79 21.16
N LEU A 53 -0.64 0.18 20.28
CA LEU A 53 0.25 0.48 19.18
C LEU A 53 0.30 2.00 19.00
N PHE A 54 1.49 2.58 18.86
CA PHE A 54 1.64 4.00 18.58
C PHE A 54 2.96 4.30 17.85
N LEU A 55 2.97 5.42 17.13
CA LEU A 55 4.15 5.89 16.41
C LEU A 55 5.16 6.51 17.39
N HIS A 56 6.42 6.08 17.30
CA HIS A 56 7.52 6.72 18.02
C HIS A 56 8.28 7.68 17.14
N LYS A 57 8.60 7.25 15.92
CA LYS A 57 9.22 8.04 14.84
C LYS A 57 8.99 7.34 13.50
N PRO A 58 9.22 7.99 12.35
CA PRO A 58 9.05 7.34 11.04
C PRO A 58 9.76 5.97 10.97
N GLY A 59 9.04 4.94 10.51
CA GLY A 59 9.52 3.56 10.42
C GLY A 59 9.63 2.80 11.75
N LEU A 60 9.26 3.41 12.89
CA LEU A 60 9.37 2.79 14.21
C LEU A 60 8.10 2.98 15.05
N LEU A 61 7.40 1.87 15.29
CA LEU A 61 6.25 1.78 16.17
C LEU A 61 6.65 1.21 17.54
N ILE A 62 5.86 1.51 18.57
CA ILE A 62 5.90 0.79 19.85
C ILE A 62 4.66 -0.05 19.95
N ILE A 63 4.85 -1.36 20.07
CA ILE A 63 3.78 -2.36 20.21
C ILE A 63 3.76 -2.92 21.63
N GLN A 64 2.56 -3.17 22.14
CA GLN A 64 2.33 -3.88 23.37
C GLN A 64 1.36 -5.04 23.08
N LEU A 65 1.75 -6.24 23.52
CA LEU A 65 0.99 -7.46 23.33
C LEU A 65 0.33 -7.85 24.65
N GLN A 66 -0.87 -8.42 24.60
CA GLN A 66 -1.58 -8.83 25.82
C GLN A 66 -0.78 -9.84 26.65
N SER A 67 -0.07 -10.75 25.98
CA SER A 67 0.72 -11.81 26.62
C SER A 67 2.11 -11.36 27.09
N VAL A 68 2.53 -10.12 26.81
CA VAL A 68 3.88 -9.61 27.13
C VAL A 68 3.76 -8.45 28.09
N THR A 69 4.04 -8.73 29.37
CA THR A 69 3.77 -7.80 30.47
C THR A 69 5.01 -7.16 31.08
N ASP A 70 6.20 -7.71 30.81
CA ASP A 70 7.46 -7.27 31.37
C ASP A 70 8.60 -7.19 30.33
N ARG A 71 9.71 -6.61 30.77
CA ARG A 71 10.89 -6.36 29.91
C ARG A 71 11.53 -7.65 29.39
N ASP A 72 11.54 -8.72 30.17
CA ASP A 72 12.28 -9.94 29.86
C ASP A 72 11.51 -10.73 28.79
N ALA A 73 10.19 -10.88 28.97
CA ALA A 73 9.31 -11.44 27.95
C ALA A 73 9.35 -10.64 26.63
N ALA A 74 9.49 -9.31 26.72
CA ALA A 74 9.70 -8.46 25.54
C ALA A 74 11.06 -8.71 24.87
N ALA A 75 12.10 -9.01 25.63
CA ALA A 75 13.44 -9.25 25.12
C ALA A 75 13.52 -10.59 24.36
N ASP A 76 12.78 -11.61 24.80
CA ASP A 76 12.71 -12.93 24.18
C ASP A 76 12.15 -12.88 22.74
N LEU A 77 11.34 -11.87 22.42
CA LEU A 77 10.77 -11.67 21.09
C LEU A 77 11.67 -10.85 20.16
N ARG A 78 12.84 -10.42 20.62
CA ARG A 78 13.75 -9.59 19.82
C ARG A 78 14.18 -10.31 18.54
N GLY A 79 14.08 -9.61 17.42
CA GLY A 79 14.42 -10.12 16.09
C GLY A 79 13.31 -10.94 15.45
N ALA A 80 12.22 -11.24 16.16
CA ALA A 80 11.11 -11.97 15.58
C ALA A 80 10.41 -11.13 14.50
N GLU A 81 10.15 -11.77 13.36
CA GLU A 81 9.35 -11.22 12.28
C GLU A 81 7.89 -11.07 12.71
N VAL A 82 7.22 -10.05 12.19
CA VAL A 82 5.82 -9.72 12.50
C VAL A 82 5.02 -9.68 11.21
N TYR A 83 3.89 -10.38 11.24
CA TYR A 83 2.94 -10.49 10.15
C TYR A 83 1.55 -10.06 10.59
N ILE A 84 0.73 -9.69 9.62
CA ILE A 84 -0.70 -9.41 9.79
C ILE A 84 -1.51 -10.24 8.79
N ALA A 85 -2.79 -10.44 9.04
CA ALA A 85 -3.67 -10.97 8.00
C ALA A 85 -3.76 -9.95 6.85
N ALA A 86 -3.78 -10.42 5.60
CA ALA A 86 -3.94 -9.54 4.45
C ALA A 86 -5.21 -8.68 4.54
N ALA A 87 -6.27 -9.19 5.16
CA ALA A 87 -7.51 -8.46 5.42
C ALA A 87 -7.36 -7.31 6.45
N ASP A 88 -6.32 -7.34 7.30
CA ASP A 88 -6.02 -6.28 8.28
C ASP A 88 -5.04 -5.25 7.72
N ALA A 89 -4.52 -5.45 6.51
CA ALA A 89 -3.71 -4.45 5.84
C ALA A 89 -4.54 -3.20 5.56
N ALA A 90 -3.87 -2.06 5.45
CA ALA A 90 -4.54 -0.90 4.87
C ALA A 90 -5.10 -1.33 3.52
N PRO A 91 -6.40 -1.15 3.25
CA PRO A 91 -6.90 -1.40 1.92
C PRO A 91 -6.03 -0.59 0.97
N LEU A 92 -5.65 -1.21 -0.13
CA LEU A 92 -5.09 -0.48 -1.25
C LEU A 92 -5.99 0.74 -1.46
N ALA A 93 -5.40 1.93 -1.59
CA ALA A 93 -6.20 3.09 -1.97
C ALA A 93 -6.98 2.68 -3.24
N ALA A 94 -8.15 3.26 -3.49
CA ALA A 94 -8.91 2.99 -4.73
C ALA A 94 -8.11 3.26 -6.04
N ASP A 95 -6.87 3.74 -5.89
CA ASP A 95 -5.93 4.18 -6.89
C ASP A 95 -4.72 3.23 -7.06
N GLU A 96 -4.63 2.11 -6.31
CA GLU A 96 -3.56 1.12 -6.44
C GLU A 96 -4.01 -0.06 -7.33
N PHE A 97 -3.49 -0.09 -8.55
CA PHE A 97 -3.77 -1.10 -9.57
C PHE A 97 -2.49 -1.82 -9.94
N PHE A 98 -2.56 -3.12 -10.25
CA PHE A 98 -1.43 -3.74 -10.93
C PHE A 98 -1.35 -3.19 -12.36
N TYR A 99 -0.15 -2.82 -12.82
CA TYR A 99 0.00 -2.26 -14.16
C TYR A 99 -0.51 -3.20 -15.27
N HIS A 100 -0.46 -4.52 -15.05
CA HIS A 100 -1.02 -5.48 -16.00
C HIS A 100 -2.55 -5.42 -16.11
N ASP A 101 -3.25 -4.94 -15.08
CA ASP A 101 -4.70 -4.72 -15.14
C ASP A 101 -5.05 -3.45 -15.94
N LEU A 102 -4.10 -2.52 -16.04
CA LEU A 102 -4.28 -1.25 -16.74
C LEU A 102 -3.96 -1.34 -18.24
N ILE A 103 -3.05 -2.24 -18.63
CA ILE A 103 -2.71 -2.44 -20.05
C ILE A 103 -3.93 -2.98 -20.79
N GLY A 104 -4.26 -2.33 -21.90
CA GLY A 104 -5.42 -2.65 -22.73
C GLY A 104 -6.74 -2.09 -22.23
N LEU A 105 -6.73 -1.15 -21.28
CA LEU A 105 -7.90 -0.33 -20.98
C LEU A 105 -8.09 0.73 -22.08
N GLN A 106 -9.36 1.00 -22.42
CA GLN A 106 -9.71 2.08 -23.33
C GLN A 106 -9.62 3.42 -22.58
N ALA A 107 -8.71 4.29 -23.00
CA ALA A 107 -8.61 5.65 -22.50
C ALA A 107 -9.67 6.56 -23.15
N VAL A 108 -10.41 7.26 -22.30
CA VAL A 108 -11.48 8.20 -22.68
C VAL A 108 -11.37 9.50 -21.88
N THR A 109 -11.89 10.59 -22.42
CA THR A 109 -12.03 11.86 -21.69
C THR A 109 -13.20 11.82 -20.70
N GLU A 110 -13.29 12.81 -19.81
CA GLU A 110 -14.45 12.99 -18.91
C GLU A 110 -15.79 13.23 -19.65
N THR A 111 -15.72 13.66 -20.91
CA THR A 111 -16.87 13.80 -21.82
C THR A 111 -17.23 12.50 -22.55
N GLY A 112 -16.42 11.45 -22.39
CA GLY A 112 -16.61 10.14 -23.02
C GLY A 112 -15.97 10.00 -24.41
N ASP A 113 -15.17 10.97 -24.85
CA ASP A 113 -14.50 10.93 -26.15
C ASP A 113 -13.33 9.93 -26.11
N ALA A 114 -13.27 9.06 -27.12
CA ALA A 114 -12.23 8.04 -27.20
C ALA A 114 -10.87 8.65 -27.56
N ILE A 115 -9.85 8.33 -26.76
CA ILE A 115 -8.47 8.78 -26.98
C ILE A 115 -7.66 7.66 -27.63
N GLY A 116 -7.68 6.48 -27.03
CA GLY A 116 -6.82 5.37 -27.43
C GLY A 116 -6.79 4.25 -26.39
N GLU A 117 -5.78 3.39 -26.46
CA GLU A 117 -5.63 2.24 -25.57
C GLU A 117 -4.37 2.39 -24.72
N VAL A 118 -4.44 2.02 -23.43
CA VAL A 118 -3.27 2.01 -22.55
C VAL A 118 -2.31 0.92 -23.02
N ARG A 119 -1.14 1.32 -23.53
CA ARG A 119 -0.12 0.38 -24.05
C ARG A 119 0.83 -0.08 -22.96
N GLU A 120 1.26 0.85 -22.11
CA GLU A 120 2.28 0.60 -21.08
C GLU A 120 2.17 1.65 -19.97
N ILE A 121 2.67 1.29 -18.78
CA ILE A 121 2.87 2.20 -17.65
C ILE A 121 4.37 2.33 -17.43
N LEU A 122 4.89 3.56 -17.52
CA LEU A 122 6.30 3.87 -17.29
C LEU A 122 6.49 4.36 -15.87
N GLU A 123 7.29 3.64 -15.08
CA GLU A 123 7.80 4.16 -13.81
C GLU A 123 8.94 5.15 -14.07
N THR A 124 8.77 6.38 -13.63
CA THR A 124 9.83 7.40 -13.65
C THR A 124 10.24 7.75 -12.24
N GLY A 125 11.41 8.38 -12.08
CA GLY A 125 11.85 8.88 -10.76
C GLY A 125 10.90 9.93 -10.13
N ALA A 126 9.92 10.43 -10.88
CA ALA A 126 8.94 11.43 -10.44
C ALA A 126 7.50 10.88 -10.32
N GLY A 127 7.28 9.58 -10.53
CA GLY A 127 5.96 8.93 -10.53
C GLY A 127 5.70 8.15 -11.81
N GLU A 128 4.47 7.67 -11.98
CA GLU A 128 4.07 6.83 -13.11
C GLU A 128 3.45 7.62 -14.26
N ILE A 129 3.71 7.16 -15.49
CA ILE A 129 3.14 7.73 -16.73
C ILE A 129 2.43 6.62 -17.50
N ALA A 130 1.14 6.79 -17.77
CA ALA A 130 0.40 5.95 -18.69
C ALA A 130 0.67 6.38 -20.14
N VAL A 131 1.05 5.43 -20.98
CA VAL A 131 1.26 5.65 -22.42
C VAL A 131 0.05 5.15 -23.16
N ILE A 132 -0.66 6.08 -23.81
CA ILE A 132 -1.89 5.80 -24.55
C ILE A 132 -1.57 5.79 -26.04
N ALA A 133 -1.71 4.62 -26.66
CA ALA A 133 -1.58 4.45 -28.10
C ALA A 133 -2.78 5.07 -28.82
N ARG A 134 -2.50 5.97 -29.75
CA ARG A 134 -3.53 6.71 -30.52
C ARG A 134 -3.41 6.37 -32.01
N ASN A 135 -4.54 6.04 -32.64
CA ASN A 135 -4.53 5.66 -34.06
C ASN A 135 -4.13 6.85 -34.96
N GLY A 136 -3.01 6.72 -35.67
CA GLY A 136 -2.52 7.72 -36.62
C GLY A 136 -1.97 9.00 -35.98
N ARG A 137 -1.74 9.01 -34.66
CA ARG A 137 -1.14 10.12 -33.90
C ARG A 137 0.00 9.60 -33.00
N PRO A 138 0.92 10.44 -32.53
CA PRO A 138 1.89 10.05 -31.51
C PRO A 138 1.19 9.55 -30.24
N ASP A 139 1.85 8.72 -29.44
CA ASP A 139 1.30 8.29 -28.15
C ASP A 139 1.06 9.50 -27.23
N ALA A 140 0.02 9.45 -26.41
CA ALA A 140 -0.17 10.42 -25.34
C ALA A 140 0.49 9.91 -24.06
N LEU A 141 1.24 10.78 -23.39
CA LEU A 141 1.88 10.50 -22.10
C LEU A 141 1.07 11.19 -21.00
N VAL A 142 0.38 10.39 -20.19
CA VAL A 142 -0.53 10.90 -19.17
C VAL A 142 0.00 10.55 -17.78
N PRO A 143 0.37 11.54 -16.96
CA PRO A 143 0.77 11.29 -15.58
C PRO A 143 -0.34 10.58 -14.80
N MET A 144 0.00 9.52 -14.06
CA MET A 144 -0.94 8.77 -13.22
C MET A 144 -1.18 9.47 -11.87
N VAL A 145 -1.57 10.73 -11.92
CA VAL A 145 -1.91 11.54 -10.74
C VAL A 145 -3.36 11.98 -10.81
N ARG A 146 -3.95 12.27 -9.64
CA ARG A 146 -5.39 12.59 -9.49
C ARG A 146 -5.86 13.79 -10.32
N ASP A 147 -4.96 14.68 -10.69
CA ASP A 147 -5.29 15.83 -11.54
C ASP A 147 -5.64 15.42 -12.98
N PHE A 148 -5.08 14.30 -13.45
CA PHE A 148 -5.28 13.77 -14.80
C PHE A 148 -6.16 12.52 -14.82
N ILE A 149 -6.10 11.65 -13.81
CA ILE A 149 -6.88 10.41 -13.76
C ILE A 149 -8.15 10.63 -12.93
N ILE A 150 -9.31 10.59 -13.60
CA ILE A 150 -10.62 10.75 -12.94
C ILE A 150 -11.11 9.42 -12.38
N ALA A 151 -10.99 8.34 -13.16
CA ALA A 151 -11.44 7.01 -12.76
C ALA A 151 -10.72 5.91 -13.53
N ILE A 152 -10.58 4.75 -12.89
CA ILE A 152 -10.12 3.50 -13.49
C ILE A 152 -11.23 2.47 -13.27
N ASP A 153 -11.89 2.06 -14.35
CA ASP A 153 -12.95 1.05 -14.34
C ASP A 153 -12.42 -0.24 -14.96
N LEU A 154 -11.98 -1.17 -14.12
CA LEU A 154 -11.49 -2.48 -14.57
C LEU A 154 -12.61 -3.37 -15.13
N VAL A 155 -13.85 -3.17 -14.68
CA VAL A 155 -15.00 -3.99 -15.12
C VAL A 155 -15.46 -3.52 -16.50
N GLY A 156 -15.62 -2.20 -16.67
CA GLY A 156 -15.93 -1.56 -17.96
C GLY A 156 -14.74 -1.47 -18.92
N ARG A 157 -13.54 -1.83 -18.45
CA ARG A 157 -12.25 -1.74 -19.16
C ARG A 157 -11.91 -0.32 -19.65
N GLN A 158 -12.09 0.68 -18.79
CA GLN A 158 -11.88 2.09 -19.13
C GLN A 158 -10.92 2.81 -18.18
N LEU A 159 -10.11 3.70 -18.76
CA LEU A 159 -9.33 4.71 -18.06
C LEU A 159 -9.92 6.09 -18.41
N VAL A 160 -10.52 6.77 -17.43
CA VAL A 160 -11.13 8.08 -17.63
C VAL A 160 -10.13 9.16 -17.22
N ILE A 161 -9.78 10.04 -18.17
CA ILE A 161 -8.80 11.11 -17.94
C ILE A 161 -9.39 12.50 -18.14
N ARG A 162 -8.81 13.48 -17.45
CA ARG A 162 -8.98 14.91 -17.71
C ARG A 162 -7.74 15.43 -18.46
N PRO A 163 -7.79 15.58 -19.79
CA PRO A 163 -6.68 16.20 -20.50
C PRO A 163 -6.64 17.70 -20.22
N ILE A 164 -5.43 18.26 -20.15
CA ILE A 164 -5.21 19.70 -20.26
C ILE A 164 -5.04 20.09 -21.73
N ASP A 165 -5.29 21.36 -22.06
CA ASP A 165 -5.03 21.90 -23.40
C ASP A 165 -3.58 21.59 -23.84
N GLY A 166 -3.41 21.09 -25.06
CA GLY A 166 -2.10 20.69 -25.60
C GLY A 166 -1.64 19.27 -25.25
N LEU A 167 -2.32 18.55 -24.34
CA LEU A 167 -1.92 17.17 -23.99
C LEU A 167 -2.24 16.16 -25.11
N LEU A 168 -3.35 16.39 -25.81
CA LEU A 168 -3.87 15.47 -26.83
C LEU A 168 -3.68 15.98 -28.28
N ASP A 169 -3.03 17.13 -28.45
CA ASP A 169 -2.76 17.73 -29.76
C ASP A 169 -1.62 17.02 -30.51
#